data_AF-A0A8J4CHY9-F1
#
_entry.id   AF-A0A8J4CHY9-F1
#
_cell.length_a   1.000
_cell.length_b   1.000
_cell.length_c   1.000
_cell.angle_alpha   90.00
_cell.angle_beta   90.00
_cell.angle_gamma   90.00
#
_symmetry.space_group_name_H-M   'P 1'
#
loop_
_entity.id
_entity.type
_entity.pdbx_description
1 polymer ?
#
loop_
_entity_poly.entity_id
_entity_poly.type
_entity_poly.pdbx_seq_one_letter_code
_entity_poly.pdbx_strand_id
1 'polypeptide(L)'
;MFWTGCPVLSQAAVRSESEEIREMLETRMEGLKSTLAATEQHAAALEAELAARPTPLQLEELRAQLRVLQAIGYNTLDVDDDATTAAITGTSTAAGANVGGGGGAGVSGRGSGLGAAGSLEAMLLSKNRHLEHELTMAKLRVVDVRQEADAALVHAAELEAQLAEQVALVRQLEEDLLASRAAEARLAAGAGAIAPGGSASSPNVAGLVTSASGDTDDGDASMVRVLCAQRDRFRARVHDLEEELTRLRAELAATKSAAAAAKADNIALVERLRYVHSRTTAVGDGKAGKGADVEVGAEVERRYGKIYDEGINPFREFKEQQKERQKSAMGLVDRVGKRRRA
;
A
#
# COMPACT_ATOMS: atom_id res chain seq x y z
N MET A 1 140.74 14.96 -14.45
CA MET A 1 139.67 15.88 -14.94
C MET A 1 138.34 15.19 -14.78
N PHE A 2 137.35 15.97 -14.39
CA PHE A 2 136.13 15.62 -13.66
C PHE A 2 135.26 14.53 -14.29
N TRP A 3 134.91 13.53 -13.47
CA TRP A 3 133.69 12.73 -13.62
C TRP A 3 132.57 13.47 -12.87
N THR A 4 131.70 14.18 -13.61
CA THR A 4 130.43 14.69 -13.09
C THR A 4 129.33 14.26 -14.06
N GLY A 5 129.02 12.97 -14.06
CA GLY A 5 127.90 12.40 -14.78
C GLY A 5 126.69 12.24 -13.87
N CYS A 6 125.58 12.88 -14.26
CA CYS A 6 124.20 12.46 -14.02
C CYS A 6 123.54 12.63 -12.63
N PRO A 7 123.28 13.88 -12.18
CA PRO A 7 122.13 14.21 -11.33
C PRO A 7 120.89 14.61 -12.16
N VAL A 8 121.05 15.05 -13.40
CA VAL A 8 119.96 15.60 -14.24
C VAL A 8 119.00 14.52 -14.76
N LEU A 9 119.49 13.32 -15.10
CA LEU A 9 118.64 12.21 -15.56
C LEU A 9 117.75 11.65 -14.43
N SER A 10 118.28 11.56 -13.20
CA SER A 10 117.50 11.15 -12.03
C SER A 10 116.43 12.18 -11.68
N GLN A 11 116.74 13.48 -11.81
CA GLN A 11 115.77 14.55 -11.55
C GLN A 11 114.66 14.64 -12.62
N ALA A 12 114.95 14.28 -13.87
CA ALA A 12 113.95 14.19 -14.94
C ALA A 12 113.02 12.98 -14.75
N ALA A 13 113.55 11.82 -14.35
CA ALA A 13 112.74 10.63 -14.06
C ALA A 13 111.76 10.85 -12.89
N VAL A 14 112.23 11.45 -11.79
CA VAL A 14 111.37 11.80 -10.64
C VAL A 14 110.29 12.83 -11.00
N ARG A 15 110.56 13.74 -11.95
CA ARG A 15 109.54 14.67 -12.48
C ARG A 15 108.47 13.94 -13.28
N SER A 16 108.85 13.03 -14.19
CA SER A 16 107.94 12.19 -14.96
C SER A 16 107.02 11.37 -14.04
N GLU A 17 107.60 10.68 -13.04
CA GLU A 17 106.82 9.91 -12.07
C GLU A 17 105.86 10.80 -11.26
N SER A 18 106.28 12.03 -10.92
CA SER A 18 105.41 12.99 -10.24
C SER A 18 104.28 13.52 -11.12
N GLU A 19 104.53 13.67 -12.43
CA GLU A 19 103.54 14.09 -13.42
C GLU A 19 102.53 12.98 -13.67
N GLU A 20 102.98 11.73 -13.83
CA GLU A 20 102.11 10.56 -13.94
C GLU A 20 101.21 10.38 -12.71
N ILE A 21 101.75 10.56 -11.49
CA ILE A 21 100.94 10.51 -10.26
C ILE A 21 99.94 11.66 -10.21
N ARG A 22 100.32 12.88 -10.65
CA ARG A 22 99.38 14.01 -10.72
C ARG A 22 98.25 13.74 -11.71
N GLU A 23 98.56 13.22 -12.90
CA GLU A 23 97.55 12.85 -13.90
C GLU A 23 96.62 11.73 -13.39
N MET A 24 97.16 10.73 -12.69
CA MET A 24 96.34 9.70 -12.03
C MET A 24 95.43 10.28 -10.93
N LEU A 25 95.92 11.24 -10.15
CA LEU A 25 95.12 11.90 -9.12
C LEU A 25 94.07 12.82 -9.76
N GLU A 26 94.39 13.51 -10.83
CA GLU A 26 93.45 14.37 -11.58
C GLU A 26 92.34 13.55 -12.23
N THR A 27 92.67 12.44 -12.90
CA THR A 27 91.67 11.52 -13.47
C THR A 27 90.79 10.90 -12.39
N ARG A 28 91.37 10.52 -11.24
CA ARG A 28 90.60 10.02 -10.09
C ARG A 28 89.71 11.10 -9.47
N MET A 29 90.21 12.33 -9.35
CA MET A 29 89.43 13.47 -8.86
C MET A 29 88.28 13.80 -9.81
N GLU A 30 88.51 13.75 -11.12
CA GLU A 30 87.49 13.97 -12.12
C GLU A 30 86.45 12.84 -12.14
N GLY A 31 86.89 11.59 -11.98
CA GLY A 31 85.99 10.45 -11.79
C GLY A 31 85.11 10.61 -10.53
N LEU A 32 85.71 10.99 -9.40
CA LEU A 32 84.98 11.24 -8.16
C LEU A 32 83.99 12.41 -8.30
N LYS A 33 84.39 13.52 -8.94
CA LYS A 33 83.50 14.65 -9.25
C LYS A 33 82.33 14.23 -10.14
N SER A 34 82.59 13.42 -11.17
CA SER A 34 81.55 12.89 -12.05
C SER A 34 80.56 12.02 -11.28
N THR A 35 81.05 11.13 -10.40
CA THR A 35 80.16 10.31 -9.55
C THR A 35 79.37 11.15 -8.56
N LEU A 36 79.98 12.19 -7.98
CA LEU A 36 79.30 13.12 -7.08
C LEU A 36 78.17 13.85 -7.82
N ALA A 37 78.47 14.41 -9.00
CA ALA A 37 77.48 15.09 -9.83
C ALA A 37 76.34 14.15 -10.26
N ALA A 38 76.65 12.88 -10.59
CA ALA A 38 75.63 11.88 -10.90
C ALA A 38 74.74 11.57 -9.69
N THR A 39 75.32 11.46 -8.49
CA THR A 39 74.55 11.24 -7.26
C THR A 39 73.70 12.46 -6.87
N GLU A 40 74.21 13.68 -7.08
CA GLU A 40 73.47 14.92 -6.84
C GLU A 40 72.29 15.06 -7.81
N GLN A 41 72.49 14.74 -9.10
CA GLN A 41 71.41 14.72 -10.08
C GLN A 41 70.34 13.67 -9.75
N HIS A 42 70.75 12.47 -9.33
CA HIS A 42 69.81 11.43 -8.90
C HIS A 42 69.05 11.83 -7.62
N ALA A 43 69.71 12.49 -6.67
CA ALA A 43 69.06 13.04 -5.48
C ALA A 43 68.03 14.12 -5.84
N ALA A 44 68.40 15.07 -6.71
CA ALA A 44 67.50 16.11 -7.19
C ALA A 44 66.29 15.53 -7.97
N ALA A 45 66.50 14.49 -8.78
CA ALA A 45 65.42 13.81 -9.48
C ALA A 45 64.43 13.14 -8.51
N LEU A 46 64.94 12.45 -7.48
CA LEU A 46 64.09 11.84 -6.44
C LEU A 46 63.33 12.90 -5.63
N GLU A 47 63.95 14.02 -5.29
CA GLU A 47 63.27 15.13 -4.60
C GLU A 47 62.14 15.73 -5.45
N ALA A 48 62.36 15.88 -6.76
CA ALA A 48 61.32 16.35 -7.69
C ALA A 48 60.15 15.34 -7.79
N GLU A 49 60.44 14.03 -7.84
CA GLU A 49 59.40 13.00 -7.81
C GLU A 49 58.62 12.97 -6.49
N LEU A 50 59.30 13.18 -5.35
CA LEU A 50 58.64 13.26 -4.04
C LEU A 50 57.77 14.52 -3.92
N ALA A 51 58.21 15.66 -4.49
CA ALA A 51 57.42 16.88 -4.54
C ALA A 51 56.22 16.78 -5.49
N ALA A 52 56.33 15.99 -6.57
CA ALA A 52 55.23 15.73 -7.50
C ALA A 52 54.16 14.79 -6.91
N ARG A 53 54.45 14.07 -5.82
CA ARG A 53 53.44 13.24 -5.15
C ARG A 53 52.43 14.15 -4.43
N PRO A 54 51.12 13.89 -4.60
CA PRO A 54 50.09 14.63 -3.89
C PRO A 54 50.32 14.53 -2.39
N THR A 55 50.30 15.70 -1.73
CA THR A 55 50.61 15.81 -0.30
C THR A 55 49.62 14.98 0.52
N PRO A 56 50.03 14.45 1.68
CA PRO A 56 49.15 13.63 2.53
C PRO A 56 47.86 14.39 2.91
N LEU A 57 47.94 15.72 3.04
CA LEU A 57 46.79 16.59 3.29
C LEU A 57 45.78 16.57 2.13
N GLN A 58 46.24 16.61 0.89
CA GLN A 58 45.36 16.49 -0.28
C GLN A 58 44.71 15.12 -0.37
N LEU A 59 45.41 14.05 0.01
CA LEU A 59 44.82 12.71 0.07
C LEU A 59 43.78 12.59 1.19
N GLU A 60 44.03 13.20 2.36
CA GLU A 60 43.06 13.28 3.45
C GLU A 60 41.83 14.11 3.07
N GLU A 61 42.02 15.24 2.38
CA GLU A 61 40.95 16.08 1.86
C GLU A 61 40.10 15.33 0.82
N LEU A 62 40.72 14.67 -0.15
CA LEU A 62 40.02 13.84 -1.13
C LEU A 62 39.29 12.66 -0.48
N ARG A 63 39.86 12.05 0.56
CA ARG A 63 39.19 10.99 1.34
C ARG A 63 38.01 11.54 2.13
N ALA A 64 38.12 12.74 2.71
CA ALA A 64 37.01 13.41 3.39
C ALA A 64 35.89 13.75 2.41
N GLN A 65 36.23 14.30 1.24
CA GLN A 65 35.26 14.56 0.17
C GLN A 65 34.57 13.29 -0.32
N LEU A 66 35.31 12.18 -0.47
CA LEU A 66 34.74 10.87 -0.81
C LEU A 66 33.80 10.35 0.27
N ARG A 67 34.12 10.50 1.56
CA ARG A 67 33.21 10.13 2.66
C ARG A 67 31.92 10.94 2.63
N VAL A 68 32.01 12.25 2.40
CA VAL A 68 30.83 13.12 2.27
C VAL A 68 29.98 12.72 1.06
N LEU A 69 30.60 12.47 -0.10
CA LEU A 69 29.90 12.00 -1.29
C LEU A 69 29.29 10.61 -1.11
N GLN A 70 29.96 9.72 -0.39
CA GLN A 70 29.43 8.40 -0.05
C GLN A 70 28.22 8.53 0.89
N ALA A 71 28.29 9.39 1.90
CA ALA A 71 27.18 9.65 2.82
C ALA A 71 25.96 10.24 2.10
N ILE A 72 26.17 11.21 1.19
CA ILE A 72 25.10 11.84 0.41
C ILE A 72 24.54 10.87 -0.64
N GLY A 73 25.41 10.11 -1.31
CA GLY A 73 25.03 9.21 -2.41
C GLY A 73 24.39 7.91 -1.95
N TYR A 74 24.75 7.41 -0.76
CA TYR A 74 24.26 6.12 -0.28
C TYR A 74 23.26 6.19 0.85
N ASN A 75 23.16 7.28 1.63
CA ASN A 75 22.30 7.33 2.83
C ASN A 75 22.39 6.04 3.70
N THR A 76 23.54 5.35 3.63
CA THR A 76 23.82 4.13 4.36
C THR A 76 24.28 4.55 5.73
N LEU A 77 23.31 4.67 6.62
CA LEU A 77 23.33 3.97 7.91
C LEU A 77 24.74 3.45 8.25
N ASP A 78 25.49 4.21 9.05
CA ASP A 78 26.49 3.64 9.95
C ASP A 78 25.72 2.72 10.93
N VAL A 79 25.40 1.53 10.45
CA VAL A 79 25.07 0.38 11.28
C VAL A 79 26.34 -0.47 11.27
N ASP A 80 27.04 -0.37 12.40
CA ASP A 80 28.00 -1.33 12.93
C ASP A 80 29.31 -1.53 12.15
N ASP A 81 30.38 -0.89 12.62
CA ASP A 81 31.72 -1.50 12.67
C ASP A 81 32.56 -0.84 13.77
N ASP A 82 32.12 -1.05 15.02
CA ASP A 82 32.87 -0.69 16.23
C ASP A 82 32.98 -1.94 17.12
N ALA A 83 33.67 -2.99 16.64
CA ALA A 83 34.08 -4.13 17.45
C ALA A 83 35.06 -5.09 16.73
N THR A 84 36.19 -5.39 17.39
CA THR A 84 36.92 -6.67 17.33
C THR A 84 37.84 -7.00 16.14
N THR A 85 38.98 -6.32 16.03
CA THR A 85 40.20 -6.92 15.41
C THR A 85 41.49 -6.48 16.11
N ALA A 86 41.58 -6.71 17.42
CA ALA A 86 42.84 -6.58 18.15
C ALA A 86 42.96 -7.63 19.26
N ALA A 87 43.12 -8.91 18.90
CA ALA A 87 43.57 -9.96 19.82
C ALA A 87 43.94 -11.27 19.11
N ILE A 88 45.13 -11.35 18.48
CA ILE A 88 45.85 -12.62 18.34
C ILE A 88 47.34 -12.35 18.50
N THR A 89 47.84 -12.45 19.73
CA THR A 89 49.14 -13.02 20.13
C THR A 89 49.25 -12.91 21.65
N GLY A 90 49.24 -14.05 22.31
CA GLY A 90 49.17 -14.14 23.78
C GLY A 90 50.48 -13.79 24.48
N THR A 91 50.42 -13.66 25.81
CA THR A 91 51.21 -14.45 26.79
C THR A 91 50.92 -13.97 28.23
N SER A 92 50.20 -14.83 28.96
CA SER A 92 50.28 -15.17 30.38
C SER A 92 50.24 -14.15 31.54
N THR A 93 49.47 -14.60 32.55
CA THR A 93 49.59 -14.43 34.01
C THR A 93 48.69 -13.43 34.72
N ALA A 94 48.11 -13.97 35.80
CA ALA A 94 46.99 -13.46 36.56
C ALA A 94 47.44 -12.52 37.68
N ALA A 95 46.63 -11.51 37.97
CA ALA A 95 46.30 -11.06 39.32
C ALA A 95 45.16 -10.04 39.22
N GLY A 96 44.08 -10.30 39.95
CA GLY A 96 42.97 -9.36 40.07
C GLY A 96 43.32 -8.14 40.92
N ALA A 97 42.35 -7.25 40.94
CA ALA A 97 42.04 -6.25 41.95
C ALA A 97 42.20 -4.77 41.52
N ASN A 98 41.04 -4.13 41.59
CA ASN A 98 40.82 -2.86 42.28
C ASN A 98 40.78 -1.57 41.44
N VAL A 99 39.55 -1.11 41.33
CA VAL A 99 39.09 0.28 41.31
C VAL A 99 39.91 1.17 42.25
N GLY A 100 40.32 2.33 41.75
CA GLY A 100 40.91 3.38 42.58
C GLY A 100 41.60 4.41 41.71
N GLY A 101 40.96 5.56 41.51
CA GLY A 101 41.36 6.55 40.53
C GLY A 101 42.59 7.39 40.88
N GLY A 102 42.82 8.37 40.00
CA GLY A 102 43.67 9.52 40.26
C GLY A 102 44.77 9.74 39.22
N GLY A 103 44.52 10.69 38.32
CA GLY A 103 45.54 11.67 37.91
C GLY A 103 46.29 11.40 36.59
N GLY A 104 46.26 12.41 35.71
CA GLY A 104 47.11 12.52 34.52
C GLY A 104 46.30 12.90 33.28
N ALA A 105 45.83 14.14 33.14
CA ALA A 105 46.60 15.20 32.47
C ALA A 105 47.22 14.75 31.15
N GLY A 106 46.59 15.12 30.04
CA GLY A 106 47.19 15.03 28.71
C GLY A 106 46.15 14.94 27.60
N VAL A 107 46.29 15.85 26.63
CA VAL A 107 45.57 15.90 25.35
C VAL A 107 44.27 16.70 25.34
N SER A 108 44.42 17.97 25.71
CA SER A 108 43.90 19.06 24.88
C SER A 108 44.62 19.03 23.52
N GLY A 109 44.15 18.18 22.59
CA GLY A 109 44.72 18.02 21.26
C GLY A 109 43.65 18.17 20.17
N ARG A 110 43.58 19.38 19.59
CA ARG A 110 43.08 19.66 18.23
C ARG A 110 41.83 18.89 17.78
N GLY A 111 40.67 19.41 18.16
CA GLY A 111 39.36 19.06 17.58
C GLY A 111 38.42 20.25 17.44
N SER A 112 38.93 21.48 17.32
CA SER A 112 38.11 22.72 17.30
C SER A 112 37.89 23.30 15.89
N GLY A 113 37.87 22.43 14.87
CA GLY A 113 37.57 22.82 13.48
C GLY A 113 36.39 22.06 12.85
N LEU A 114 36.03 20.90 13.40
CA LEU A 114 34.95 20.04 12.90
C LEU A 114 33.59 20.32 13.58
N GLY A 115 33.54 21.12 14.65
CA GLY A 115 32.28 21.47 15.32
C GLY A 115 31.39 22.39 14.48
N ALA A 116 31.97 23.33 13.73
CA ALA A 116 31.22 24.22 12.84
C ALA A 116 30.83 23.54 11.53
N ALA A 117 31.74 22.74 10.95
CA ALA A 117 31.46 21.92 9.77
C ALA A 117 30.41 20.84 10.10
N GLY A 118 30.57 20.09 11.19
CA GLY A 118 29.59 19.12 11.69
C GLY A 118 28.26 19.77 12.11
N SER A 119 28.26 21.01 12.62
CA SER A 119 27.03 21.75 12.91
C SER A 119 26.31 22.22 11.64
N LEU A 120 27.05 22.62 10.60
CA LEU A 120 26.48 22.99 9.31
C LEU A 120 25.97 21.74 8.59
N GLU A 121 26.73 20.65 8.60
CA GLU A 121 26.35 19.35 8.08
C GLU A 121 25.10 18.81 8.79
N ALA A 122 25.03 18.89 10.12
CA ALA A 122 23.84 18.52 10.88
C ALA A 122 22.61 19.41 10.51
N MET A 123 22.82 20.70 10.30
CA MET A 123 21.75 21.60 9.84
C MET A 123 21.31 21.28 8.41
N LEU A 124 22.24 20.94 7.52
CA LEU A 124 21.93 20.56 6.15
C LEU A 124 21.21 19.20 6.08
N LEU A 125 21.62 18.22 6.88
CA LEU A 125 20.94 16.93 7.00
C LEU A 125 19.53 17.10 7.58
N SER A 126 19.35 17.91 8.63
CA SER A 126 18.01 18.17 9.19
C SER A 126 17.11 18.90 8.20
N LYS A 127 17.62 19.88 7.45
CA LYS A 127 16.89 20.54 6.36
C LYS A 127 16.58 19.59 5.22
N ASN A 128 17.52 18.74 4.83
CA ASN A 128 17.31 17.74 3.77
C ASN A 128 16.22 16.75 4.18
N ARG A 129 16.28 16.20 5.40
CA ARG A 129 15.24 15.32 5.95
C ARG A 129 13.89 16.03 6.10
N HIS A 130 13.88 17.32 6.44
CA HIS A 130 12.66 18.12 6.48
C HIS A 130 12.06 18.33 5.08
N LEU A 131 12.89 18.67 4.08
CA LEU A 131 12.46 18.81 2.69
C LEU A 131 11.98 17.47 2.11
N GLU A 132 12.62 16.35 2.46
CA GLU A 132 12.15 15.02 2.12
C GLU A 132 10.78 14.75 2.75
N HIS A 133 10.58 15.09 4.02
CA HIS A 133 9.29 14.96 4.67
C HIS A 133 8.22 15.84 4.00
N GLU A 134 8.51 17.11 3.71
CA GLU A 134 7.61 17.99 2.98
C GLU A 134 7.29 17.46 1.58
N LEU A 135 8.28 16.91 0.87
CA LEU A 135 8.09 16.26 -0.42
C LEU A 135 7.18 15.03 -0.31
N THR A 136 7.35 14.20 0.73
CA THR A 136 6.45 13.05 0.97
C THR A 136 5.04 13.49 1.32
N MET A 137 4.88 14.52 2.16
CA MET A 137 3.56 15.07 2.52
C MET A 137 2.89 15.72 1.31
N ALA A 138 3.62 16.45 0.49
CA ALA A 138 3.10 17.03 -0.76
C ALA A 138 2.67 15.93 -1.75
N LYS A 139 3.44 14.85 -1.87
CA LYS A 139 3.07 13.69 -2.70
C LYS A 139 1.80 13.00 -2.20
N LEU A 140 1.66 12.82 -0.89
CA LEU A 140 0.44 12.24 -0.29
C LEU A 140 -0.76 13.14 -0.56
N ARG A 141 -0.65 14.46 -0.32
CA ARG A 141 -1.72 15.42 -0.64
C ARG A 141 -2.14 15.38 -2.10
N VAL A 142 -1.19 15.19 -3.04
CA VAL A 142 -1.51 15.03 -4.46
C VAL A 142 -2.31 13.75 -4.72
N VAL A 143 -1.98 12.65 -4.04
CA VAL A 143 -2.75 11.40 -4.13
C VAL A 143 -4.14 11.58 -3.54
N ASP A 144 -4.26 12.19 -2.37
CA ASP A 144 -5.54 12.43 -1.70
C ASP A 144 -6.47 13.30 -2.57
N VAL A 145 -5.98 14.43 -3.08
CA VAL A 145 -6.74 15.31 -3.99
C VAL A 145 -7.13 14.59 -5.29
N ARG A 146 -6.28 13.70 -5.80
CA ARG A 146 -6.63 12.88 -6.97
C ARG A 146 -7.74 11.88 -6.65
N GLN A 147 -7.69 11.22 -5.50
CA GLN A 147 -8.76 10.31 -5.06
C GLN A 147 -10.08 11.05 -4.87
N GLU A 148 -10.04 12.25 -4.28
CA GLU A 148 -11.22 13.12 -4.15
C GLU A 148 -11.77 13.54 -5.53
N ALA A 149 -10.89 13.88 -6.48
CA ALA A 149 -11.28 14.21 -7.85
C ALA A 149 -11.92 13.01 -8.57
N ASP A 150 -11.32 11.83 -8.46
CA ASP A 150 -11.85 10.59 -9.05
C ASP A 150 -13.23 10.24 -8.44
N ALA A 151 -13.39 10.37 -7.12
CA ALA A 151 -14.68 10.18 -6.46
C ALA A 151 -15.73 11.20 -6.92
N ALA A 152 -15.36 12.47 -7.05
CA ALA A 152 -16.25 13.50 -7.56
C ALA A 152 -16.67 13.24 -9.02
N LEU A 153 -15.77 12.75 -9.86
CA LEU A 153 -16.09 12.36 -11.24
C LEU A 153 -17.07 11.18 -11.31
N VAL A 154 -16.89 10.17 -10.44
CA VAL A 154 -17.84 9.05 -10.34
C VAL A 154 -19.22 9.55 -9.91
N HIS A 155 -19.30 10.40 -8.89
CA HIS A 155 -20.57 10.98 -8.45
C HIS A 155 -21.23 11.87 -9.51
N ALA A 156 -20.44 12.63 -10.28
CA ALA A 156 -20.98 13.40 -11.40
C ALA A 156 -21.59 12.49 -12.47
N ALA A 157 -20.90 11.40 -12.84
CA ALA A 157 -21.41 10.42 -13.80
C ALA A 157 -22.69 9.71 -13.30
N GLU A 158 -22.77 9.40 -12.00
CA GLU A 158 -23.98 8.85 -11.38
C GLU A 158 -25.16 9.83 -11.45
N LEU A 159 -24.94 11.10 -11.13
CA LEU A 159 -25.97 12.14 -11.22
C LEU A 159 -26.41 12.39 -12.66
N GLU A 160 -25.49 12.36 -13.63
CA GLU A 160 -25.81 12.47 -15.05
C GLU A 160 -26.65 11.27 -15.53
N ALA A 161 -26.34 10.05 -15.07
CA ALA A 161 -27.13 8.86 -15.36
C ALA A 161 -28.54 8.95 -14.77
N GLN A 162 -28.67 9.41 -13.52
CA GLN A 162 -29.97 9.65 -12.88
C GLN A 162 -30.78 10.73 -13.62
N LEU A 163 -30.13 11.81 -14.06
CA LEU A 163 -30.78 12.85 -14.85
C LEU A 163 -31.28 12.30 -16.20
N ALA A 164 -30.46 11.48 -16.87
CA ALA A 164 -30.85 10.85 -18.13
C ALA A 164 -32.05 9.90 -17.95
N GLU A 165 -32.07 9.12 -16.87
CA GLU A 165 -33.21 8.25 -16.52
C GLU A 165 -34.46 9.07 -16.22
N GLN A 166 -34.35 10.15 -15.44
CA GLN A 166 -35.48 11.04 -15.16
C GLN A 166 -36.01 11.71 -16.43
N VAL A 167 -35.15 12.16 -17.34
CA VAL A 167 -35.56 12.75 -18.62
C VAL A 167 -36.25 11.70 -19.51
N ALA A 168 -35.77 10.46 -19.51
CA ALA A 168 -36.42 9.37 -20.23
C ALA A 168 -37.81 9.05 -19.66
N LEU A 169 -37.94 9.00 -18.33
CA LEU A 169 -39.21 8.79 -17.65
C LEU A 169 -40.19 9.93 -17.92
N VAL A 170 -39.74 11.18 -17.83
CA VAL A 170 -40.58 12.35 -18.16
C VAL A 170 -41.07 12.26 -19.60
N ARG A 171 -40.21 11.90 -20.56
CA ARG A 171 -40.63 11.70 -21.95
C ARG A 171 -41.68 10.61 -22.10
N GLN A 172 -41.52 9.47 -21.41
CA GLN A 172 -42.52 8.41 -21.41
C GLN A 172 -43.85 8.90 -20.84
N LEU A 173 -43.83 9.63 -19.72
CA LEU A 173 -45.03 10.20 -19.12
C LEU A 173 -45.68 11.25 -20.03
N GLU A 174 -44.90 12.07 -20.74
CA GLU A 174 -45.42 13.01 -21.73
C GLU A 174 -46.09 12.28 -22.90
N GLU A 175 -45.47 11.22 -23.41
CA GLU A 175 -46.05 10.37 -24.46
C GLU A 175 -47.34 9.68 -24.00
N ASP A 176 -47.36 9.14 -22.78
CA ASP A 176 -48.52 8.49 -22.18
C ASP A 176 -49.66 9.48 -21.92
N LEU A 177 -49.37 10.69 -21.45
CA LEU A 177 -50.36 11.75 -21.27
C LEU A 177 -50.93 12.21 -22.61
N LEU A 178 -50.09 12.34 -23.64
CA LEU A 178 -50.56 12.65 -25.00
C LEU A 178 -51.42 11.52 -25.57
N ALA A 179 -51.05 10.26 -25.36
CA ALA A 179 -51.81 9.09 -25.77
C ALA A 179 -53.16 9.00 -25.04
N SER A 180 -53.17 9.23 -23.71
CA SER A 180 -54.38 9.29 -22.89
C SER A 180 -55.30 10.40 -23.35
N ARG A 181 -54.77 11.61 -23.57
CA ARG A 181 -55.56 12.75 -24.07
C ARG A 181 -56.11 12.50 -25.47
N ALA A 182 -55.35 11.83 -26.34
CA ALA A 182 -55.82 11.43 -27.68
C ALA A 182 -56.91 10.35 -27.60
N ALA A 183 -56.80 9.41 -26.67
CA ALA A 183 -57.83 8.40 -26.41
C ALA A 183 -59.11 9.02 -25.83
N GLU A 184 -58.98 9.95 -24.87
CA GLU A 184 -60.09 10.75 -24.34
C GLU A 184 -60.76 11.58 -25.44
N ALA A 185 -59.97 12.23 -26.31
CA ALA A 185 -60.50 12.99 -27.45
C ALA A 185 -61.24 12.08 -28.45
N ARG A 186 -60.76 10.85 -28.67
CA ARG A 186 -61.45 9.85 -29.50
C ARG A 186 -62.74 9.33 -28.85
N LEU A 187 -62.75 9.11 -27.53
CA LEU A 187 -63.98 8.77 -26.80
C LEU A 187 -64.99 9.93 -26.83
N ALA A 188 -64.52 11.18 -26.66
CA ALA A 188 -65.34 12.37 -26.76
C ALA A 188 -65.90 12.57 -28.19
N ALA A 189 -65.08 12.31 -29.22
CA ALA A 189 -65.53 12.33 -30.62
C ALA A 189 -66.48 11.17 -30.95
N GLY A 190 -66.28 9.99 -30.35
CA GLY A 190 -67.20 8.84 -30.45
C GLY A 190 -68.53 9.06 -29.74
N ALA A 191 -68.55 9.89 -28.68
CA ALA A 191 -69.77 10.39 -28.05
C ALA A 191 -70.39 11.59 -28.79
N GLY A 192 -69.62 12.28 -29.64
CA GLY A 192 -70.01 13.48 -30.38
C GLY A 192 -70.77 13.26 -31.70
N ALA A 193 -71.16 12.02 -32.02
CA ALA A 193 -72.06 11.71 -33.15
C ALA A 193 -73.56 11.85 -32.78
N ILE A 194 -73.86 12.36 -31.58
CA ILE A 194 -75.19 12.87 -31.20
C ILE A 194 -75.06 14.39 -31.06
N ALA A 195 -75.96 15.12 -31.71
CA ALA A 195 -75.97 16.55 -32.03
C ALA A 195 -75.71 17.54 -30.86
N PRO A 196 -75.44 18.83 -31.14
CA PRO A 196 -74.69 19.73 -30.26
C PRO A 196 -75.58 20.37 -29.18
N GLY A 197 -75.11 20.33 -27.94
CA GLY A 197 -75.67 21.12 -26.85
C GLY A 197 -75.17 20.63 -25.51
N GLY A 198 -74.15 21.29 -24.94
CA GLY A 198 -73.76 20.99 -23.56
C GLY A 198 -72.32 21.31 -23.20
N SER A 199 -72.09 22.59 -22.92
CA SER A 199 -71.24 23.12 -21.85
C SER A 199 -69.96 22.37 -21.45
N ALA A 200 -68.84 23.07 -21.64
CA ALA A 200 -67.53 22.74 -21.09
C ALA A 200 -67.56 22.51 -19.58
N SER A 201 -66.88 21.47 -19.09
CA SER A 201 -66.29 21.41 -17.75
C SER A 201 -65.22 20.33 -17.68
N SER A 202 -64.01 20.75 -17.33
CA SER A 202 -62.92 19.90 -16.83
C SER A 202 -63.33 19.12 -15.57
N PRO A 203 -62.59 18.06 -15.21
CA PRO A 203 -63.05 17.04 -14.29
C PRO A 203 -62.87 17.51 -12.84
N ASN A 204 -63.96 17.58 -12.08
CA ASN A 204 -63.89 17.38 -10.64
C ASN A 204 -65.21 16.79 -10.13
N VAL A 205 -65.05 15.64 -9.49
CA VAL A 205 -66.05 14.90 -8.73
C VAL A 205 -66.64 15.79 -7.64
N ALA A 206 -67.92 16.14 -7.76
CA ALA A 206 -68.85 16.27 -6.63
C ALA A 206 -70.21 16.78 -7.11
N GLY A 207 -71.22 15.90 -7.13
CA GLY A 207 -72.61 16.32 -7.03
C GLY A 207 -73.35 16.49 -8.35
N LEU A 208 -73.87 15.39 -8.89
CA LEU A 208 -75.09 15.46 -9.69
C LEU A 208 -75.93 14.20 -9.47
N VAL A 209 -76.70 14.22 -8.38
CA VAL A 209 -77.86 13.33 -8.18
C VAL A 209 -79.16 13.97 -8.66
N THR A 210 -79.11 15.07 -9.42
CA THR A 210 -80.33 15.78 -9.80
C THR A 210 -80.22 16.35 -11.21
N SER A 211 -80.66 15.56 -12.19
CA SER A 211 -81.59 16.02 -13.22
C SER A 211 -82.10 14.81 -13.99
N ALA A 212 -83.32 14.39 -13.61
CA ALA A 212 -84.15 13.53 -14.42
C ALA A 212 -84.55 14.29 -15.70
N SER A 213 -84.23 13.73 -16.86
CA SER A 213 -84.93 13.92 -18.14
C SER A 213 -84.43 12.85 -19.11
N GLY A 214 -85.36 12.19 -19.78
CA GLY A 214 -85.24 10.82 -20.23
C GLY A 214 -84.36 10.58 -21.45
N ASP A 215 -83.55 9.52 -21.34
CA ASP A 215 -83.47 8.44 -22.31
C ASP A 215 -83.07 7.18 -21.53
N THR A 216 -83.82 6.09 -21.63
CA THR A 216 -83.68 4.92 -20.76
C THR A 216 -82.42 4.07 -21.04
N ASP A 217 -81.58 4.50 -21.99
CA ASP A 217 -80.33 3.82 -22.40
C ASP A 217 -79.06 4.50 -21.82
N ASP A 218 -79.10 5.81 -21.49
CA ASP A 218 -77.92 6.55 -20.97
C ASP A 218 -77.57 6.18 -19.51
N GLY A 219 -78.57 5.77 -18.71
CA GLY A 219 -78.36 5.29 -17.34
C GLY A 219 -77.57 3.98 -17.28
N ASP A 220 -77.83 3.05 -18.20
CA ASP A 220 -77.12 1.78 -18.31
C ASP A 220 -75.70 2.01 -18.88
N ALA A 221 -75.55 2.89 -19.87
CA ALA A 221 -74.23 3.30 -20.37
C ALA A 221 -73.39 4.02 -19.29
N SER A 222 -74.01 4.85 -18.46
CA SER A 222 -73.37 5.51 -17.31
C SER A 222 -72.96 4.49 -16.24
N MET A 223 -73.83 3.53 -15.91
CA MET A 223 -73.51 2.46 -14.98
C MET A 223 -72.35 1.59 -15.48
N VAL A 224 -72.34 1.21 -16.75
CA VAL A 224 -71.23 0.44 -17.36
C VAL A 224 -69.93 1.25 -17.35
N ARG A 225 -69.96 2.56 -17.62
CA ARG A 225 -68.76 3.42 -17.52
C ARG A 225 -68.22 3.46 -16.09
N VAL A 226 -69.08 3.59 -15.08
CA VAL A 226 -68.67 3.55 -13.67
C VAL A 226 -68.10 2.19 -13.28
N LEU A 227 -68.72 1.09 -13.72
CA LEU A 227 -68.24 -0.28 -13.45
C LEU A 227 -66.89 -0.55 -14.15
N CYS A 228 -66.71 -0.07 -15.37
CA CYS A 228 -65.42 -0.12 -16.06
C CYS A 228 -64.34 0.66 -15.29
N ALA A 229 -64.62 1.90 -14.89
CA ALA A 229 -63.69 2.72 -14.10
C ALA A 229 -63.34 2.08 -12.75
N GLN A 230 -64.34 1.48 -12.07
CA GLN A 230 -64.11 0.73 -10.83
C GLN A 230 -63.23 -0.48 -11.07
N ARG A 231 -63.56 -1.30 -12.08
CA ARG A 231 -62.77 -2.47 -12.47
C ARG A 231 -61.33 -2.08 -12.80
N ASP A 232 -61.14 -1.01 -13.55
CA ASP A 232 -59.82 -0.57 -13.97
C ASP A 232 -59.01 -0.03 -12.79
N ARG A 233 -59.65 0.66 -11.83
CA ARG A 233 -59.03 1.03 -10.54
C ARG A 233 -58.68 -0.18 -9.68
N PHE A 234 -59.53 -1.21 -9.66
CA PHE A 234 -59.23 -2.46 -8.95
C PHE A 234 -58.08 -3.20 -9.62
N ARG A 235 -58.01 -3.23 -10.96
CA ARG A 235 -56.90 -3.82 -11.71
C ARG A 235 -55.58 -3.08 -11.45
N ALA A 236 -55.60 -1.74 -11.48
CA ALA A 236 -54.45 -0.93 -11.13
C ALA A 236 -53.97 -1.24 -9.70
N ARG A 237 -54.88 -1.25 -8.71
CA ARG A 237 -54.53 -1.59 -7.33
C ARG A 237 -54.01 -3.02 -7.17
N VAL A 238 -54.56 -3.98 -7.91
CA VAL A 238 -54.06 -5.38 -7.89
C VAL A 238 -52.66 -5.44 -8.48
N HIS A 239 -52.40 -4.73 -9.59
CA HIS A 239 -51.09 -4.64 -10.20
C HIS A 239 -50.06 -4.00 -9.23
N ASP A 240 -50.40 -2.86 -8.63
CA ASP A 240 -49.54 -2.19 -7.64
C ASP A 240 -49.22 -3.12 -6.45
N LEU A 241 -50.22 -3.86 -5.96
CA LEU A 241 -50.03 -4.84 -4.89
C LEU A 241 -49.19 -6.04 -5.32
N GLU A 242 -49.32 -6.50 -6.57
CA GLU A 242 -48.48 -7.55 -7.13
C GLU A 242 -47.03 -7.10 -7.26
N GLU A 243 -46.79 -5.87 -7.73
CA GLU A 243 -45.47 -5.24 -7.76
C GLU A 243 -44.87 -5.11 -6.36
N GLU A 244 -45.61 -4.56 -5.39
CA GLU A 244 -45.18 -4.49 -3.99
C GLU A 244 -44.86 -5.87 -3.41
N LEU A 245 -45.68 -6.89 -3.72
CA LEU A 245 -45.42 -8.26 -3.29
C LEU A 245 -44.16 -8.84 -3.93
N THR A 246 -43.89 -8.57 -5.22
CA THR A 246 -42.64 -9.02 -5.86
C THR A 246 -41.43 -8.29 -5.27
N ARG A 247 -41.54 -6.98 -5.01
CA ARG A 247 -40.53 -6.14 -4.36
C ARG A 247 -40.19 -6.67 -2.96
N LEU A 248 -41.20 -6.90 -2.12
CA LEU A 248 -41.02 -7.44 -0.77
C LEU A 248 -40.44 -8.86 -0.79
N ARG A 249 -40.82 -9.70 -1.75
CA ARG A 249 -40.22 -11.03 -1.92
C ARG A 249 -38.74 -10.94 -2.29
N ALA A 250 -38.36 -10.00 -3.15
CA ALA A 250 -36.96 -9.76 -3.50
C ALA A 250 -36.15 -9.25 -2.29
N GLU A 251 -36.67 -8.29 -1.53
CA GLU A 251 -36.05 -7.81 -0.28
C GLU A 251 -35.89 -8.92 0.76
N LEU A 252 -36.93 -9.76 0.91
CA LEU A 252 -36.89 -10.91 1.81
C LEU A 252 -35.86 -11.95 1.36
N ALA A 253 -35.73 -12.20 0.05
CA ALA A 253 -34.70 -13.08 -0.50
C ALA A 253 -33.28 -12.51 -0.28
N ALA A 254 -33.07 -11.21 -0.50
CA ALA A 254 -31.78 -10.53 -0.28
C ALA A 254 -31.38 -10.51 1.19
N THR A 255 -32.30 -10.18 2.11
CA THR A 255 -32.02 -10.22 3.55
C THR A 255 -31.75 -11.65 4.04
N LYS A 256 -32.45 -12.66 3.50
CA LYS A 256 -32.16 -14.08 3.79
C LYS A 256 -30.79 -14.51 3.27
N SER A 257 -30.38 -14.10 2.06
CA SER A 257 -29.05 -14.45 1.53
C SER A 257 -27.94 -13.75 2.30
N ALA A 258 -28.10 -12.48 2.68
CA ALA A 258 -27.17 -11.76 3.55
C ALA A 258 -27.06 -12.42 4.94
N ALA A 259 -28.18 -12.82 5.54
CA ALA A 259 -28.19 -13.56 6.80
C ALA A 259 -27.53 -14.95 6.69
N ALA A 260 -27.63 -15.60 5.52
CA ALA A 260 -26.94 -16.86 5.26
C ALA A 260 -25.42 -16.65 5.10
N ALA A 261 -25.00 -15.61 4.37
CA ALA A 261 -23.59 -15.23 4.23
C ALA A 261 -22.96 -14.89 5.59
N ALA A 262 -23.61 -14.03 6.39
CA ALA A 262 -23.14 -13.70 7.73
C ALA A 262 -23.06 -14.93 8.66
N LYS A 263 -23.99 -15.89 8.55
CA LYS A 263 -23.90 -17.16 9.28
C LYS A 263 -22.70 -18.00 8.83
N ALA A 264 -22.42 -18.06 7.53
CA ALA A 264 -21.26 -18.77 7.01
C ALA A 264 -19.94 -18.13 7.48
N ASP A 265 -19.86 -16.80 7.47
CA ASP A 265 -18.70 -16.06 7.99
C ASP A 265 -18.53 -16.28 9.50
N ASN A 266 -19.61 -16.24 10.27
CA ASN A 266 -19.57 -16.54 11.71
C ASN A 266 -19.06 -17.96 11.98
N ILE A 267 -19.48 -18.96 11.17
CA ILE A 267 -18.96 -20.33 11.27
C ILE A 267 -17.46 -20.34 10.92
N ALA A 268 -17.05 -19.70 9.82
CA ALA A 268 -15.64 -19.60 9.41
C ALA A 268 -14.75 -18.96 10.49
N LEU A 269 -15.25 -17.94 11.20
CA LEU A 269 -14.57 -17.32 12.33
C LEU A 269 -14.42 -18.28 13.51
N VAL A 270 -15.44 -19.09 13.82
CA VAL A 270 -15.35 -20.13 14.86
C VAL A 270 -14.28 -21.16 14.51
N GLU A 271 -14.15 -21.58 13.25
CA GLU A 271 -13.10 -22.54 12.84
C GLU A 271 -11.72 -21.92 13.03
N ARG A 272 -11.53 -20.67 12.61
CA ARG A 272 -10.27 -19.93 12.79
C ARG A 272 -9.94 -19.74 14.27
N LEU A 273 -10.91 -19.33 15.08
CA LEU A 273 -10.74 -19.17 16.52
C LEU A 273 -10.37 -20.48 17.18
N ARG A 274 -11.02 -21.60 16.84
CA ARG A 274 -10.64 -22.92 17.35
C ARG A 274 -9.26 -23.36 16.89
N TYR A 275 -8.88 -23.10 15.64
CA TYR A 275 -7.54 -23.43 15.15
C TYR A 275 -6.45 -22.63 15.88
N VAL A 276 -6.66 -21.33 16.05
CA VAL A 276 -5.76 -20.47 16.83
C VAL A 276 -5.74 -20.88 18.30
N HIS A 277 -6.90 -21.13 18.93
CA HIS A 277 -6.99 -21.63 20.30
C HIS A 277 -6.31 -23.00 20.47
N SER A 278 -6.45 -23.91 19.51
CA SER A 278 -5.75 -25.20 19.53
C SER A 278 -4.25 -25.02 19.47
N ARG A 279 -3.76 -24.02 18.71
CA ARG A 279 -2.33 -23.71 18.63
C ARG A 279 -1.81 -23.00 19.88
N THR A 280 -2.57 -22.07 20.45
CA THR A 280 -2.17 -21.36 21.68
C THR A 280 -2.23 -22.27 22.91
N THR A 281 -3.23 -23.15 23.00
CA THR A 281 -3.32 -24.15 24.09
C THR A 281 -2.26 -25.24 23.97
N ALA A 282 -1.83 -25.61 22.75
CA ALA A 282 -0.69 -26.50 22.53
C ALA A 282 0.66 -25.84 22.88
N VAL A 283 0.75 -24.50 22.81
CA VAL A 283 1.93 -23.71 23.19
C VAL A 283 1.72 -23.11 24.59
N GLY A 284 1.49 -23.97 25.59
CA GLY A 284 1.88 -23.79 26.99
C GLY A 284 1.51 -22.54 27.81
N ASP A 285 0.77 -21.54 27.30
CA ASP A 285 0.53 -20.29 28.02
C ASP A 285 -0.91 -20.21 28.55
N GLY A 286 -1.12 -20.89 29.67
CA GLY A 286 -2.41 -20.99 30.37
C GLY A 286 -2.78 -19.75 31.17
N LYS A 287 -2.84 -18.56 30.55
CA LYS A 287 -3.29 -17.34 31.23
C LYS A 287 -4.31 -16.54 30.41
N ALA A 288 -5.51 -17.10 30.26
CA ALA A 288 -6.66 -16.36 29.73
C ALA A 288 -7.22 -15.42 30.81
N GLY A 289 -6.98 -14.12 30.61
CA GLY A 289 -7.55 -13.04 31.40
C GLY A 289 -9.08 -13.08 31.36
N LYS A 290 -9.67 -13.31 32.52
CA LYS A 290 -11.11 -13.35 32.75
C LYS A 290 -11.63 -11.90 32.83
N GLY A 291 -12.00 -11.33 31.70
CA GLY A 291 -12.53 -9.97 31.58
C GLY A 291 -14.00 -9.95 31.13
N ALA A 292 -14.91 -9.99 32.10
CA ALA A 292 -16.27 -9.41 32.19
C ALA A 292 -17.28 -9.30 31.01
N ASP A 293 -16.96 -9.63 29.75
CA ASP A 293 -17.92 -9.60 28.62
C ASP A 293 -17.95 -10.94 27.85
N VAL A 294 -17.73 -12.03 28.58
CA VAL A 294 -17.59 -13.38 28.02
C VAL A 294 -18.93 -14.10 27.90
N GLU A 295 -19.97 -13.73 28.65
CA GLU A 295 -21.23 -14.50 28.64
C GLU A 295 -22.03 -14.38 27.34
N VAL A 296 -22.17 -13.17 26.78
CA VAL A 296 -22.90 -12.96 25.51
C VAL A 296 -22.11 -13.54 24.33
N GLY A 297 -20.79 -13.36 24.33
CA GLY A 297 -19.90 -13.99 23.35
C GLY A 297 -19.89 -15.52 23.45
N ALA A 298 -19.89 -16.08 24.66
CA ALA A 298 -19.83 -17.53 24.88
C ALA A 298 -21.12 -18.24 24.47
N GLU A 299 -22.30 -17.63 24.61
CA GLU A 299 -23.53 -18.24 24.13
C GLU A 299 -23.59 -18.28 22.60
N VAL A 300 -23.16 -17.19 21.95
CA VAL A 300 -23.06 -17.09 20.49
C VAL A 300 -22.01 -18.08 19.96
N GLU A 301 -20.85 -18.16 20.62
CA GLU A 301 -19.79 -19.11 20.32
C GLU A 301 -20.24 -20.57 20.52
N ARG A 302 -21.00 -20.88 21.57
CA ARG A 302 -21.62 -22.21 21.76
C ARG A 302 -22.63 -22.52 20.65
N ARG A 303 -23.44 -21.55 20.24
CA ARG A 303 -24.45 -21.74 19.19
C ARG A 303 -23.80 -22.01 17.83
N TYR A 304 -22.85 -21.17 17.42
CA TYR A 304 -22.14 -21.36 16.14
C TYR A 304 -21.15 -22.52 16.20
N GLY A 305 -20.51 -22.75 17.35
CA GLY A 305 -19.68 -23.93 17.60
C GLY A 305 -20.46 -25.23 17.49
N LYS A 306 -21.69 -25.28 18.02
CA LYS A 306 -22.57 -26.43 17.83
C LYS A 306 -22.95 -26.63 16.36
N ILE A 307 -23.26 -25.55 15.62
CA ILE A 307 -23.57 -25.64 14.19
C ILE A 307 -22.36 -26.16 13.40
N TYR A 308 -21.15 -25.71 13.74
CA TYR A 308 -19.89 -26.20 13.20
C TYR A 308 -19.65 -27.68 13.50
N ASP A 309 -19.78 -28.09 14.78
CA ASP A 309 -19.60 -29.48 15.22
C ASP A 309 -20.61 -30.42 14.54
N GLU A 310 -21.84 -29.95 14.36
CA GLU A 310 -22.88 -30.65 13.61
C GLU A 310 -22.60 -30.71 12.11
N GLY A 311 -21.85 -29.75 11.55
CA GLY A 311 -21.45 -29.71 10.14
C GLY A 311 -20.22 -30.55 9.81
N ILE A 312 -19.30 -30.71 10.77
CA ILE A 312 -18.03 -31.44 10.58
C ILE A 312 -18.07 -32.89 11.04
N ASN A 313 -19.15 -33.31 11.70
CA ASN A 313 -19.30 -34.68 12.15
C ASN A 313 -19.44 -35.67 10.96
N PRO A 314 -18.44 -36.51 10.66
CA PRO A 314 -18.47 -37.42 9.50
C PRO A 314 -19.56 -38.49 9.63
N PHE A 315 -19.98 -38.82 10.85
CA PHE A 315 -21.07 -39.76 11.09
C PHE A 315 -22.44 -39.18 10.73
N ARG A 316 -22.59 -37.86 10.68
CA ARG A 316 -23.84 -37.23 10.25
C ARG A 316 -24.01 -37.34 8.75
N GLU A 317 -22.99 -36.98 7.98
CA GLU A 317 -22.99 -37.16 6.52
C GLU A 317 -23.23 -38.63 6.16
N PHE A 318 -22.57 -39.55 6.87
CA PHE A 318 -22.81 -40.99 6.69
C PHE A 318 -24.25 -41.40 7.03
N LYS A 319 -24.83 -40.91 8.15
CA LYS A 319 -26.24 -41.16 8.50
C LYS A 319 -27.22 -40.57 7.48
N GLU A 320 -26.91 -39.41 6.94
CA GLU A 320 -27.71 -38.73 5.91
C GLU A 320 -27.64 -39.50 4.59
N GLN A 321 -26.45 -39.91 4.14
CA GLN A 321 -26.25 -40.77 2.97
C GLN A 321 -26.91 -42.14 3.15
N GLN A 322 -26.83 -42.77 4.33
CA GLN A 322 -27.53 -44.03 4.61
C GLN A 322 -29.04 -43.84 4.56
N LYS A 323 -29.57 -42.77 5.15
CA LYS A 323 -31.00 -42.44 5.10
C LYS A 323 -31.45 -42.14 3.66
N GLU A 324 -30.62 -41.50 2.86
CA GLU A 324 -30.89 -41.24 1.45
C GLU A 324 -30.86 -42.52 0.62
N ARG A 325 -29.85 -43.38 0.81
CA ARG A 325 -29.80 -44.73 0.22
C ARG A 325 -31.01 -45.57 0.64
N GLN A 326 -31.44 -45.48 1.88
CA GLN A 326 -32.63 -46.17 2.36
C GLN A 326 -33.89 -45.59 1.70
N LYS A 327 -34.02 -44.26 1.58
CA LYS A 327 -35.14 -43.60 0.88
C LYS A 327 -35.17 -43.91 -0.62
N SER A 328 -33.99 -44.02 -1.25
CA SER A 328 -33.86 -44.35 -2.68
C SER A 328 -34.08 -45.84 -2.93
N ALA A 329 -33.66 -46.71 -1.99
CA ALA A 329 -33.95 -48.14 -1.98
C ALA A 329 -35.42 -48.46 -1.66
N MET A 330 -36.14 -47.58 -0.94
CA MET A 330 -37.61 -47.69 -0.85
C MET A 330 -38.22 -47.43 -2.23
N GLY A 331 -38.93 -48.44 -2.76
CA GLY A 331 -39.63 -48.36 -4.02
C GLY A 331 -40.67 -47.23 -4.05
N LEU A 332 -41.04 -46.77 -5.26
CA LEU A 332 -41.97 -45.66 -5.48
C LEU A 332 -43.28 -45.78 -4.69
N VAL A 333 -43.82 -47.00 -4.54
CA VAL A 333 -45.08 -47.27 -3.84
C VAL A 333 -44.96 -46.97 -2.33
N ASP A 334 -43.86 -47.36 -1.70
CA ASP A 334 -43.61 -47.13 -0.27
C ASP A 334 -43.29 -45.66 0.02
N ARG A 335 -42.62 -44.99 -0.94
CA ARG A 335 -42.35 -43.55 -0.88
C ARG A 335 -43.62 -42.69 -0.97
N VAL A 336 -44.58 -43.10 -1.80
CA VAL A 336 -45.90 -42.44 -1.92
C VAL A 336 -46.78 -42.73 -0.71
N GLY A 337 -46.74 -43.95 -0.16
CA GLY A 337 -47.51 -44.33 1.03
C GLY A 337 -47.16 -43.50 2.27
N LYS A 338 -45.88 -43.15 2.44
CA LYS A 338 -45.42 -42.32 3.57
C LYS A 338 -45.77 -40.83 3.43
N ARG A 339 -45.76 -40.28 2.20
CA ARG A 339 -46.18 -38.89 1.93
C ARG A 339 -47.67 -38.64 2.12
N ARG A 340 -48.51 -39.68 2.04
CA ARG A 340 -49.96 -39.59 2.31
C ARG A 340 -50.33 -39.74 3.79
N ARG A 341 -49.40 -40.16 4.66
CA ARG A 341 -49.63 -40.36 6.10
C ARG A 341 -48.96 -39.31 6.99
N ALA A 342 -48.15 -38.43 6.42
CA ALA A 342 -47.58 -37.26 7.09
C ALA A 342 -48.35 -36.02 6.67
#